data_AF-A0A1I4WA98-F1
#
_entry.id   AF-A0A1I4WA98-F1
#
_cell.length_a   1.000
_cell.length_b   1.000
_cell.length_c   1.000
_cell.angle_alpha   90.00
_cell.angle_beta   90.00
_cell.angle_gamma   90.00
#
_symmetry.space_group_name_H-M   'P 1'
#
loop_
_entity.id
_entity.type
_entity.pdbx_description
1 polymer ?
#
loop_
_entity_poly.entity_id
_entity_poly.type
_entity_poly.pdbx_seq_one_letter_code
_entity_poly.pdbx_strand_id
1 'polypeptide(L)'
;MATSPDPQPGWSRDTIARLNAVLALEPDDDVGWEDWPAAMSDPLLIEPALLAYDRPDARDDERVLIVELLLNVFEFCSVEREGNPDWRGTLDRIERNIDLHRSAVKRWAEPEDGVPWIIGSALQVLLARHSSRG
;
A
#
# COMPACT_ATOMS: atom_id res chain seq x y z
N MET A 1 3.72 30.87 -2.33
CA MET A 1 2.69 29.82 -2.24
C MET A 1 3.35 28.65 -1.55
N ALA A 2 2.99 28.37 -0.30
CA ALA A 2 3.47 27.17 0.37
C ALA A 2 2.73 25.99 -0.27
N THR A 3 3.44 25.13 -0.99
CA THR A 3 2.98 23.78 -1.27
C THR A 3 2.61 23.18 0.08
N SER A 4 1.37 22.73 0.24
CA SER A 4 1.06 21.88 1.39
C SER A 4 2.04 20.72 1.33
N PRO A 5 2.73 20.35 2.43
CA PRO A 5 3.52 19.15 2.40
C PRO A 5 2.59 18.01 1.99
N ASP A 6 3.02 17.22 1.01
CA ASP A 6 2.31 15.98 0.66
C ASP A 6 2.00 15.25 1.97
N PRO A 7 0.79 14.68 2.12
CA PRO A 7 0.46 13.94 3.33
C PRO A 7 1.54 12.88 3.55
N GLN A 8 2.31 13.04 4.63
CA GLN A 8 3.41 12.12 4.95
C GLN A 8 2.86 10.69 4.94
N PRO A 9 3.58 9.72 4.36
CA PRO A 9 3.00 8.45 3.95
C PRO A 9 2.64 7.50 5.12
N GLY A 10 2.60 7.98 6.37
CA GLY A 10 2.23 7.18 7.55
C GLY A 10 3.31 6.19 8.00
N TRP A 11 4.47 6.18 7.33
CA TRP A 11 5.64 5.36 7.63
C TRP A 11 6.93 6.18 7.50
N SER A 12 8.05 5.60 7.91
CA SER A 12 9.37 6.26 8.01
C SER A 12 10.49 5.35 7.52
N ARG A 13 11.73 5.87 7.45
CA ARG A 13 12.93 5.05 7.20
C ARG A 13 13.10 3.91 8.20
N ASP A 14 12.78 4.13 9.47
CA ASP A 14 12.83 3.09 10.49
C ASP A 14 11.77 1.99 10.23
N THR A 15 10.63 2.37 9.66
CA THR A 15 9.58 1.43 9.24
C THR A 15 10.08 0.55 8.09
N ILE A 16 10.73 1.16 7.09
CA ILE A 16 11.35 0.43 5.97
C ILE A 16 12.42 -0.54 6.47
N ALA A 17 13.33 -0.09 7.35
CA ALA A 17 14.39 -0.95 7.88
C ALA A 17 13.83 -2.20 8.59
N ARG A 18 12.75 -2.03 9.37
CA ARG A 18 12.07 -3.17 10.00
C ARG A 18 11.38 -4.07 8.98
N LEU A 19 10.69 -3.50 7.99
CA LEU A 19 10.03 -4.31 6.97
C LEU A 19 11.04 -5.08 6.10
N ASN A 20 12.17 -4.46 5.73
CA ASN A 20 13.27 -5.12 5.03
C ASN A 20 13.79 -6.33 5.80
N ALA A 21 14.00 -6.19 7.11
CA ALA A 21 14.43 -7.31 7.95
C ALA A 21 13.40 -8.46 7.97
N VAL A 22 12.11 -8.15 7.88
CA VAL A 22 11.01 -9.12 7.89
C VAL A 22 10.87 -9.83 6.55
N LEU A 23 11.03 -9.10 5.45
CA LEU A 23 10.94 -9.61 4.09
C LEU A 23 12.27 -10.15 3.55
N ALA A 24 13.34 -10.09 4.37
CA ALA A 24 14.71 -10.41 3.96
C ALA A 24 15.18 -9.65 2.70
N LEU A 25 14.80 -8.36 2.61
CA LEU A 25 15.17 -7.47 1.52
C LEU A 25 16.47 -6.71 1.84
N GLU A 26 17.30 -6.52 0.83
CA GLU A 26 18.43 -5.60 0.93
C GLU A 26 17.93 -4.15 0.81
N PRO A 27 18.44 -3.21 1.64
CA PRO A 27 18.16 -1.80 1.45
C PRO A 27 18.68 -1.31 0.09
N ASP A 28 17.85 -0.56 -0.61
CA ASP A 28 18.27 0.21 -1.77
C ASP A 28 18.52 1.66 -1.34
N ASP A 29 19.81 2.02 -1.16
CA ASP A 29 20.23 3.35 -0.74
C ASP A 29 20.15 4.39 -1.88
N ASP A 30 19.96 3.94 -3.13
CA ASP A 30 19.84 4.82 -4.30
C ASP A 30 18.40 5.33 -4.49
N VAL A 31 17.43 4.76 -3.76
CA VAL A 31 16.01 5.12 -3.83
C VAL A 31 15.63 6.03 -2.66
N GLY A 32 14.93 7.13 -2.98
CA GLY A 32 14.32 7.97 -1.95
C GLY A 32 13.38 7.14 -1.09
N TRP A 33 13.47 7.23 0.24
CA TRP A 33 12.66 6.39 1.13
C TRP A 33 11.16 6.43 0.80
N GLU A 34 10.63 7.58 0.34
CA GLU A 34 9.24 7.77 -0.13
C GLU A 34 8.88 6.90 -1.36
N ASP A 35 9.85 6.61 -2.21
CA ASP A 35 9.69 5.81 -3.44
C ASP A 35 9.94 4.31 -3.23
N TRP A 36 10.35 3.90 -2.02
CA TRP A 36 10.68 2.52 -1.69
C TRP A 36 9.58 1.51 -2.08
N PRO A 37 8.27 1.74 -1.83
CA PRO A 37 7.23 0.79 -2.22
C PRO A 37 7.17 0.52 -3.73
N ALA A 38 7.38 1.55 -4.54
CA ALA A 38 7.40 1.42 -5.99
C ALA A 38 8.66 0.71 -6.47
N ALA A 39 9.83 1.09 -5.94
CA ALA A 39 11.11 0.49 -6.31
C ALA A 39 11.20 -1.00 -5.96
N MET A 40 10.63 -1.39 -4.82
CA MET A 40 10.63 -2.78 -4.36
C MET A 40 9.45 -3.61 -4.88
N SER A 41 8.64 -3.07 -5.80
CA SER A 41 7.49 -3.81 -6.31
C SER A 41 7.92 -5.02 -7.13
N ASP A 42 7.67 -6.20 -6.57
CA ASP A 42 7.90 -7.50 -7.18
C ASP A 42 6.70 -8.42 -6.86
N PRO A 43 6.09 -9.09 -7.86
CA PRO A 43 5.05 -10.10 -7.64
C PRO A 43 5.42 -11.18 -6.61
N LEU A 44 6.71 -11.52 -6.48
CA LEU A 44 7.19 -12.51 -5.51
C LEU A 44 7.03 -12.06 -4.06
N LEU A 45 6.85 -10.75 -3.82
CA LEU A 45 6.65 -10.20 -2.48
C LEU A 45 5.21 -10.21 -2.01
N ILE A 46 4.24 -10.55 -2.87
CA ILE A 46 2.81 -10.51 -2.49
C ILE A 46 2.53 -11.39 -1.28
N GLU A 47 2.85 -12.68 -1.36
CA GLU A 47 2.60 -13.62 -0.25
C GLU A 47 3.41 -13.26 1.01
N PRO A 48 4.73 -13.00 0.94
CA PRO A 48 5.50 -12.50 2.09
C PRO A 48 4.93 -11.22 2.73
N ALA A 49 4.47 -10.27 1.92
CA ALA A 49 3.89 -9.02 2.40
C ALA A 49 2.55 -9.25 3.11
N LEU A 50 1.69 -10.11 2.56
CA LEU A 50 0.42 -10.49 3.21
C LEU A 50 0.66 -11.21 4.56
N LEU A 51 1.66 -12.09 4.62
CA LEU A 51 2.06 -12.74 5.87
C LEU A 51 2.64 -11.73 6.87
N ALA A 52 3.47 -10.80 6.41
CA ALA A 52 4.02 -9.73 7.24
C ALA A 52 2.94 -8.82 7.82
N TYR A 53 1.88 -8.53 7.06
CA TYR A 53 0.74 -7.71 7.49
C TYR A 53 0.00 -8.34 8.68
N ASP A 54 -0.21 -9.67 8.61
CA ASP A 54 -0.98 -10.42 9.60
C ASP A 54 -0.17 -10.83 10.83
N ARG A 55 1.11 -10.49 10.89
CA ARG A 55 1.95 -10.78 12.06
C ARG A 55 1.35 -10.14 13.32
N PRO A 56 1.31 -10.87 14.46
CA PRO A 56 0.77 -10.34 15.71
C PRO A 56 1.50 -9.08 16.20
N ASP A 57 2.78 -8.95 15.87
CA ASP A 57 3.65 -7.85 16.25
C ASP A 57 3.84 -6.78 15.16
N ALA A 58 3.11 -6.88 14.04
CA ALA A 58 3.11 -5.86 13.00
C ALA A 58 2.52 -4.56 13.53
N ARG A 59 3.29 -3.48 13.37
CA ARG A 59 2.88 -2.13 13.75
C ARG A 59 2.02 -1.49 12.68
N ASP A 60 1.28 -0.47 13.05
CA ASP A 60 0.37 0.22 12.14
C ASP A 60 1.12 0.92 11.00
N ASP A 61 2.29 1.50 11.26
CA ASP A 61 3.14 2.10 10.22
C ASP A 61 3.66 1.04 9.23
N GLU A 62 4.02 -0.16 9.73
CA GLU A 62 4.40 -1.30 8.88
C GLU A 62 3.23 -1.77 8.01
N ARG A 63 2.02 -1.83 8.57
CA ARG A 63 0.80 -2.19 7.82
C ARG A 63 0.50 -1.19 6.71
N VAL A 64 0.66 0.11 6.97
CA VAL A 64 0.50 1.15 5.94
C VAL A 64 1.54 0.95 4.84
N LEU A 65 2.81 0.77 5.19
CA LEU A 65 3.88 0.52 4.22
C LEU A 65 3.64 -0.74 3.39
N ILE A 66 3.17 -1.83 4.01
CA ILE A 66 2.84 -3.08 3.31
C ILE A 66 1.68 -2.88 2.33
N VAL A 67 0.65 -2.12 2.70
CA VAL A 67 -0.44 -1.79 1.78
C VAL A 67 0.09 -0.98 0.60
N GLU A 68 0.95 0.01 0.84
CA GLU A 68 1.59 0.76 -0.25
C GLU A 68 2.36 -0.17 -1.21
N LEU A 69 3.17 -1.08 -0.67
CA LEU A 69 3.91 -2.06 -1.48
C LEU A 69 2.96 -2.92 -2.31
N LEU A 70 1.93 -3.51 -1.70
CA LEU A 70 0.97 -4.36 -2.40
C LEU A 70 0.24 -3.59 -3.51
N LEU A 71 -0.20 -2.36 -3.25
CA LEU A 71 -0.87 -1.53 -4.25
C LEU A 71 0.05 -1.22 -5.43
N ASN A 72 1.32 -0.87 -5.19
CA ASN A 72 2.30 -0.66 -6.26
C ASN A 72 2.53 -1.96 -7.08
N VAL A 73 2.64 -3.12 -6.44
CA VAL A 73 2.80 -4.41 -7.14
C VAL A 73 1.61 -4.68 -8.06
N PHE A 74 0.39 -4.51 -7.57
CA PHE A 74 -0.82 -4.73 -8.37
C PHE A 74 -1.04 -3.67 -9.45
N GLU A 75 -0.50 -2.46 -9.29
CA GLU A 75 -0.56 -1.42 -10.32
C GLU A 75 0.48 -1.68 -11.42
N PHE A 76 1.74 -1.93 -11.06
CA PHE A 76 2.87 -1.83 -12.00
C PHE A 76 3.42 -3.18 -12.48
N CYS A 77 3.18 -4.30 -11.79
CA CYS A 77 3.83 -5.57 -12.08
C CYS A 77 3.01 -6.55 -12.94
N SER A 78 1.98 -6.09 -13.66
CA SER A 78 1.15 -6.93 -14.55
C SER A 78 0.55 -8.18 -13.88
N VAL A 79 0.24 -8.09 -12.59
CA VAL A 79 -0.41 -9.18 -11.83
C VAL A 79 -1.90 -9.21 -12.16
N GLU A 80 -2.41 -10.39 -12.53
CA GLU A 80 -3.84 -10.58 -12.79
C GLU A 80 -4.65 -10.29 -11.51
N ARG A 81 -5.77 -9.57 -11.62
CA ARG A 81 -6.60 -9.17 -10.48
C ARG A 81 -7.95 -9.88 -10.48
N GLU A 82 -8.49 -10.19 -11.65
CA GLU A 82 -9.77 -10.87 -11.74
C GLU A 82 -9.63 -12.31 -11.24
N GLY A 83 -10.42 -12.66 -10.21
CA GLY A 83 -10.35 -13.98 -9.58
C GLY A 83 -9.12 -14.24 -8.71
N ASN A 84 -8.13 -13.33 -8.66
CA ASN A 84 -6.90 -13.51 -7.90
C ASN A 84 -7.16 -13.48 -6.37
N PRO A 85 -6.83 -14.55 -5.63
CA PRO A 85 -7.02 -14.61 -4.19
C PRO A 85 -6.15 -13.61 -3.42
N ASP A 86 -4.95 -13.28 -3.89
CA ASP A 86 -4.05 -12.34 -3.23
C ASP A 86 -4.52 -10.91 -3.38
N TRP A 87 -5.07 -10.57 -4.55
CA TRP A 87 -5.72 -9.28 -4.75
C TRP A 87 -6.93 -9.13 -3.81
N ARG A 88 -7.79 -10.14 -3.75
CA ARG A 88 -8.91 -10.17 -2.80
C ARG A 88 -8.42 -10.05 -1.36
N GLY A 89 -7.38 -10.80 -0.99
CA GLY A 89 -6.79 -10.78 0.34
C GLY A 89 -6.19 -9.42 0.70
N THR A 90 -5.64 -8.68 -0.26
CA THR A 90 -5.16 -7.32 -0.09
C THR A 90 -6.33 -6.38 0.21
N LEU A 91 -7.39 -6.41 -0.61
CA LEU A 91 -8.58 -5.59 -0.39
C LEU A 91 -9.27 -5.90 0.95
N ASP A 92 -9.35 -7.16 1.34
CA ASP A 92 -9.95 -7.58 2.63
C ASP A 92 -9.16 -7.04 3.84
N ARG A 93 -7.82 -6.94 3.74
CA ARG A 93 -6.98 -6.35 4.80
C ARG A 93 -7.16 -4.85 4.89
N ILE A 94 -7.21 -4.18 3.74
CA ILE A 94 -7.50 -2.76 3.64
C ILE A 94 -8.89 -2.46 4.24
N GLU A 95 -9.92 -3.19 3.82
CA GLU A 95 -11.30 -2.97 4.25
C GLU A 95 -11.48 -3.19 5.76
N ARG A 96 -10.88 -4.23 6.33
CA ARG A 96 -10.94 -4.50 7.77
C ARG A 96 -10.28 -3.42 8.62
N ASN A 97 -9.31 -2.68 8.07
CA ASN A 97 -8.59 -1.61 8.76
C ASN A 97 -8.70 -0.29 7.99
N ILE A 98 -9.89 -0.01 7.44
CA ILE A 98 -10.08 1.11 6.51
C ILE A 98 -9.67 2.46 7.10
N ASP A 99 -9.84 2.67 8.41
CA ASP A 99 -9.45 3.92 9.05
C ASP A 99 -7.93 4.12 9.10
N LEU A 100 -7.16 3.02 9.23
CA LEU A 100 -5.70 3.05 9.13
C LEU A 100 -5.25 3.38 7.70
N HIS A 101 -5.92 2.79 6.71
CA HIS A 101 -5.51 2.88 5.30
C HIS A 101 -6.19 3.99 4.51
N ARG A 102 -7.10 4.77 5.12
CA ARG A 102 -7.99 5.71 4.43
C ARG A 102 -7.24 6.70 3.54
N SER A 103 -6.12 7.24 4.04
CA SER A 103 -5.30 8.21 3.30
C SER A 103 -4.68 7.58 2.05
N ALA A 104 -4.11 6.39 2.19
CA ALA A 104 -3.54 5.63 1.06
C ALA A 104 -4.63 5.29 0.03
N VAL A 105 -5.74 4.69 0.49
CA VAL A 105 -6.86 4.30 -0.38
C VAL A 105 -7.39 5.51 -1.14
N LYS A 106 -7.54 6.68 -0.50
CA LYS A 106 -7.98 7.91 -1.17
C LYS A 106 -7.01 8.34 -2.26
N ARG A 107 -5.70 8.40 -1.97
CA ARG A 107 -4.68 8.81 -2.95
C ARG A 107 -4.64 7.90 -4.18
N TRP A 108 -4.80 6.59 -3.98
CA TRP A 108 -4.84 5.62 -5.08
C TRP A 108 -6.21 5.53 -5.77
N ALA A 109 -7.29 5.96 -5.13
CA ALA A 109 -8.62 6.03 -5.75
C ALA A 109 -8.82 7.31 -6.58
N GLU A 110 -8.15 8.39 -6.19
CA GLU A 110 -8.32 9.75 -6.72
C GLU A 110 -6.94 10.38 -7.04
N PRO A 111 -6.26 9.94 -8.11
CA PRO A 111 -4.97 10.50 -8.51
C PRO A 111 -5.04 12.00 -8.84
N GLU A 112 -4.05 12.77 -8.40
CA GLU A 112 -4.04 14.23 -8.52
C GLU A 112 -3.89 14.73 -9.97
N ASP A 113 -3.21 13.96 -10.82
CA ASP A 113 -3.00 14.27 -12.24
C ASP A 113 -4.22 13.91 -13.11
N GLY A 114 -5.25 13.30 -12.50
CA GLY A 114 -6.47 12.85 -13.16
C GLY A 114 -6.30 11.61 -14.04
N VAL A 115 -5.11 10.97 -14.05
CA VAL A 115 -4.86 9.74 -14.78
C VAL A 115 -5.23 8.56 -13.88
N PRO A 116 -6.31 7.83 -14.16
CA PRO A 116 -6.78 6.78 -13.26
C PRO A 116 -5.78 5.63 -13.19
N TRP A 117 -5.41 5.24 -11.97
CA TRP A 117 -4.73 3.98 -11.70
C TRP A 117 -5.60 2.80 -12.09
N ILE A 118 -4.97 1.71 -12.51
CA ILE A 118 -5.66 0.47 -12.85
C ILE A 118 -6.42 -0.07 -11.63
N ILE A 119 -5.81 -0.02 -10.46
CA ILE A 119 -6.44 -0.45 -9.19
C ILE A 119 -7.48 0.54 -8.65
N GLY A 120 -7.52 1.78 -9.18
CA GLY A 120 -8.26 2.90 -8.59
C GLY A 120 -9.77 2.63 -8.47
N SER A 121 -10.37 1.99 -9.47
CA SER A 121 -11.80 1.65 -9.45
C SER A 121 -12.21 0.75 -8.28
N ALA A 122 -11.37 -0.24 -7.91
CA ALA A 122 -11.64 -1.12 -6.77
C ALA A 122 -11.56 -0.35 -5.44
N LEU A 123 -10.62 0.58 -5.33
CA LEU A 123 -10.43 1.41 -4.14
C LEU A 123 -11.55 2.45 -3.98
N GLN A 124 -12.07 3.00 -5.08
CA GLN A 124 -13.27 3.85 -5.05
C GLN A 124 -14.49 3.09 -4.51
N VAL A 125 -14.68 1.84 -4.93
CA VAL A 125 -15.75 0.97 -4.40
C VAL A 125 -15.57 0.73 -2.90
N LEU A 126 -14.33 0.50 -2.44
CA LEU A 126 -14.04 0.38 -1.01
C LEU A 126 -14.40 1.67 -0.26
N LEU A 127 -13.96 2.84 -0.72
CA LEU A 127 -14.30 4.11 -0.08
C LEU A 127 -15.82 4.32 0.01
N ALA A 128 -16.53 4.11 -1.10
CA ALA A 128 -17.97 4.30 -1.19
C ALA A 128 -18.76 3.46 -0.15
N ARG A 129 -18.30 2.24 0.16
CA ARG A 129 -18.91 1.39 1.20
C ARG A 129 -18.76 1.95 2.62
N HIS A 130 -17.71 2.74 2.85
CA HIS A 130 -17.36 3.30 4.17
C HIS A 130 -17.59 4.82 4.27
N SER A 131 -18.12 5.47 3.22
CA SER A 131 -18.48 6.90 3.20
C SER A 131 -19.63 7.27 4.15
N SER A 132 -20.40 6.29 4.63
CA SER A 132 -21.55 6.48 5.53
C SER A 132 -21.22 6.39 7.02
N ARG A 133 -19.93 6.24 7.39
CA ARG A 133 -19.45 6.16 8.79
C ARG A 133 -18.87 7.48 9.33
N GLY A 134 -19.14 8.60 8.67
CA GLY A 134 -18.74 9.95 9.10
C GLY A 134 -19.75 10.59 10.04
#